data_AF-A0A1S3WX32-F1
#
_entry.id   AF-A0A1S3WX32-F1
#
_cell.length_a   1.000
_cell.length_b   1.000
_cell.length_c   1.000
_cell.angle_alpha   90.00
_cell.angle_beta   90.00
_cell.angle_gamma   90.00
#
_symmetry.space_group_name_H-M   'P 1'
#
loop_
_entity.id
_entity.type
_entity.pdbx_description
1 polymer ?
#
loop_
_entity_poly.entity_id
_entity_poly.type
_entity_poly.pdbx_seq_one_letter_code
_entity_poly.pdbx_strand_id
1 'polypeptide(L)'
;ILIEQICTQVIHKQHPDPDSSVKIQNPQILKVIATLLRNSPQCPESMEVRRAFLSDMIKLFNNSRENRRSLLQCSVWQEWMLSLCYFNPQNSDEQKITEMVYAIFRILLYHAVKYEWGGWRVWVDTLSITHSKV
;
A
#
# COMPACT_ATOMS: atom_id res chain seq x y z
N ILE A 1 -10.00 -10.24 13.86
CA ILE A 1 -10.93 -9.78 14.91
C ILE A 1 -10.62 -8.30 15.14
N LEU A 2 -11.57 -7.40 14.84
CA LEU A 2 -11.45 -5.97 15.19
C LEU A 2 -11.58 -5.86 16.72
N ILE A 3 -10.59 -5.26 17.36
CA ILE A 3 -10.44 -5.19 18.82
C ILE A 3 -11.02 -3.90 19.41
N GLU A 4 -11.53 -2.99 18.57
CA GLU A 4 -12.16 -1.74 19.01
C GLU A 4 -13.68 -1.90 19.12
N GLN A 5 -14.28 -1.20 20.09
CA GLN A 5 -15.74 -1.09 20.19
C GLN A 5 -16.27 -0.42 18.92
N ILE A 6 -17.13 -1.14 18.19
CA ILE A 6 -17.80 -0.61 17.00
C ILE A 6 -18.66 0.58 17.44
N CYS A 7 -18.31 1.78 17.00
CA CYS A 7 -19.07 3.00 17.25
C CYS A 7 -19.78 3.45 15.97
N THR A 8 -21.03 3.90 16.07
CA THR A 8 -21.77 4.49 14.95
C THR A 8 -21.46 5.98 14.74
N GLN A 9 -20.65 6.58 15.61
CA GLN A 9 -20.26 7.97 15.48
C GLN A 9 -19.33 8.17 14.29
N VAL A 10 -19.78 8.97 13.33
CA VAL A 10 -18.96 9.42 12.22
C VAL A 10 -18.09 10.56 12.72
N ILE A 11 -16.77 10.32 12.79
CA ILE A 11 -15.79 11.35 13.14
C ILE A 11 -15.51 12.16 11.86
N HIS A 12 -16.00 13.40 11.82
CA HIS A 12 -15.72 14.33 10.72
C HIS A 12 -14.38 15.07 10.84
N LYS A 13 -13.63 14.82 11.93
CA LYS A 13 -12.29 15.40 12.13
C LYS A 13 -11.23 14.50 11.49
N GLN A 14 -10.29 15.11 10.80
CA GLN A 14 -9.13 14.38 10.27
C GLN A 14 -8.36 13.73 11.43
N HIS A 15 -8.02 12.46 11.27
CA HIS A 15 -7.18 11.76 12.23
C HIS A 15 -5.76 12.37 12.21
N PRO A 16 -5.05 12.42 13.34
CA PRO A 16 -3.66 12.84 13.34
C PRO A 16 -2.83 11.93 12.44
N ASP A 17 -1.78 12.48 11.83
CA ASP A 17 -0.87 11.68 11.02
C ASP A 17 -0.23 10.57 11.88
N PRO A 18 -0.10 9.35 11.35
CA PRO A 18 0.40 8.22 12.12
C PRO A 18 1.90 8.41 12.41
N ASP A 19 2.26 8.36 13.69
CA ASP A 19 3.65 8.26 14.12
C ASP A 19 4.12 6.79 14.15
N SER A 20 5.32 6.56 14.69
CA SER A 20 5.88 5.21 14.79
C SER A 20 5.14 4.27 15.76
N SER A 21 4.27 4.78 16.62
CA SER A 21 3.47 4.00 17.58
C SER A 21 2.25 3.35 16.92
N VAL A 22 1.78 3.91 15.79
CA VAL A 22 0.65 3.38 15.03
C VAL A 22 1.08 2.13 14.24
N LYS A 23 0.51 0.98 14.61
CA LYS A 23 0.88 -0.33 14.05
C LYS A 23 -0.28 -0.98 13.31
N ILE A 24 0.04 -1.58 12.17
CA ILE A 24 -0.91 -2.43 11.43
C ILE A 24 -1.04 -3.76 12.16
N GLN A 25 -2.18 -3.97 12.82
CA GLN A 25 -2.46 -5.20 13.58
C GLN A 25 -2.77 -6.39 12.67
N ASN A 26 -3.50 -6.16 11.57
CA ASN A 26 -3.83 -7.19 10.60
C ASN A 26 -3.44 -6.75 9.18
N PRO A 27 -2.26 -7.12 8.69
CA PRO A 27 -1.80 -6.67 7.37
C PRO A 27 -2.61 -7.26 6.20
N GLN A 28 -3.35 -8.36 6.41
CA GLN A 28 -4.20 -8.95 5.37
C GLN A 28 -5.35 -8.01 4.94
N ILE A 29 -5.76 -7.08 5.81
CA ILE A 29 -6.80 -6.10 5.44
C ILE A 29 -6.36 -5.23 4.26
N LEU A 30 -5.07 -4.95 4.12
CA LEU A 30 -4.54 -4.15 3.01
C LEU A 30 -4.78 -4.85 1.66
N LYS A 31 -4.58 -6.16 1.61
CA LYS A 31 -4.88 -6.97 0.42
C LYS A 31 -6.37 -6.95 0.09
N VAL A 32 -7.23 -7.06 1.12
CA VAL A 32 -8.69 -6.99 0.94
C VAL A 32 -9.10 -5.64 0.35
N ILE A 33 -8.60 -4.53 0.93
CA ILE A 33 -8.88 -3.18 0.43
C ILE A 33 -8.38 -3.01 -1.01
N ALA A 34 -7.14 -3.39 -1.30
CA ALA A 34 -6.58 -3.32 -2.65
C ALA A 34 -7.42 -4.13 -3.67
N THR A 35 -7.90 -5.31 -3.28
CA THR A 35 -8.75 -6.15 -4.14
C THR A 35 -10.09 -5.48 -4.41
N LEU A 36 -10.73 -4.88 -3.40
CA LEU A 36 -11.98 -4.15 -3.54
C LEU A 36 -11.79 -2.93 -4.46
N LEU A 37 -10.72 -2.14 -4.25
CA LEU A 37 -10.41 -0.99 -5.08
C LEU A 37 -10.20 -1.39 -6.53
N ARG A 38 -9.42 -2.45 -6.79
CA ARG A 38 -9.17 -2.98 -8.14
C ARG A 38 -10.47 -3.32 -8.87
N ASN A 39 -11.42 -3.95 -8.18
CA ASN A 39 -12.69 -4.39 -8.75
C ASN A 39 -13.78 -3.31 -8.74
N SER A 40 -13.50 -2.14 -8.18
CA SER A 40 -14.44 -1.02 -8.15
C SER A 40 -14.58 -0.37 -9.54
N PRO A 41 -15.77 0.14 -9.90
CA PRO A 41 -15.94 0.94 -11.12
C PRO A 41 -14.96 2.11 -11.16
N GLN A 42 -14.46 2.43 -12.36
CA GLN A 42 -13.62 3.61 -12.55
C GLN A 42 -14.51 4.86 -12.55
N CYS A 43 -14.48 5.60 -11.45
CA CYS A 43 -15.23 6.84 -11.27
C CYS A 43 -14.44 7.80 -10.37
N PRO A 44 -14.77 9.10 -10.36
CA PRO A 44 -14.05 10.10 -9.56
C PRO A 44 -13.94 9.72 -8.08
N GLU A 45 -15.01 9.18 -7.51
CA GLU A 45 -15.08 8.77 -6.11
C GLU A 45 -14.14 7.59 -5.83
N SER A 46 -14.13 6.57 -6.69
CA SER A 46 -13.24 5.41 -6.48
C SER A 46 -11.76 5.79 -6.66
N MET A 47 -11.46 6.77 -7.51
CA MET A 47 -10.12 7.34 -7.64
C MET A 47 -9.68 8.09 -6.39
N GLU A 48 -10.59 8.81 -5.73
CA GLU A 48 -10.32 9.45 -4.46
C GLU A 48 -10.02 8.42 -3.36
N VAL A 49 -10.81 7.35 -3.26
CA VAL A 49 -10.55 6.28 -2.27
C VAL A 49 -9.21 5.58 -2.54
N ARG A 50 -8.84 5.35 -3.80
CA ARG A 50 -7.52 4.82 -4.17
C ARG A 50 -6.39 5.73 -3.70
N ARG A 51 -6.50 7.04 -3.92
CA ARG A 51 -5.51 8.03 -3.45
C ARG A 51 -5.41 8.05 -1.93
N ALA A 52 -6.55 8.06 -1.23
CA ALA A 52 -6.58 8.04 0.23
C ALA A 52 -5.88 6.80 0.78
N PHE A 53 -6.23 5.62 0.27
CA PHE A 53 -5.61 4.36 0.66
C PHE A 53 -4.08 4.37 0.46
N LEU A 54 -3.60 4.76 -0.72
CA LEU A 54 -2.16 4.80 -0.99
C LEU A 54 -1.43 5.86 -0.15
N SER A 55 -2.08 7.00 0.10
CA SER A 55 -1.54 8.06 0.96
C SER A 55 -1.33 7.56 2.39
N ASP A 56 -2.33 6.88 2.95
CA ASP A 56 -2.26 6.32 4.30
C ASP A 56 -1.18 5.23 4.40
N MET A 57 -1.07 4.38 3.37
CA MET A 57 0.02 3.39 3.31
C MET A 57 1.40 4.04 3.31
N ILE A 58 1.59 5.12 2.53
CA ILE A 58 2.86 5.87 2.51
C ILE A 58 3.19 6.42 3.90
N LYS A 59 2.21 7.02 4.58
CA LYS A 59 2.41 7.56 5.95
C LYS A 59 2.75 6.44 6.95
N LEU A 60 1.97 5.36 6.96
CA LEU A 60 2.19 4.21 7.84
C LEU A 60 3.55 3.54 7.63
N PHE A 61 4.01 3.46 6.38
CA PHE A 61 5.31 2.85 6.06
C PHE A 61 6.48 3.80 6.17
N ASN A 62 6.33 5.12 6.08
CA ASN A 62 7.42 6.05 6.35
C ASN A 62 7.78 6.03 7.83
N ASN A 63 6.76 6.05 8.70
CA ASN A 63 6.97 6.29 10.13
C ASN A 63 7.21 5.03 10.97
N SER A 64 7.00 3.83 10.43
CA SER A 64 7.13 2.58 11.21
C SER A 64 7.92 1.49 10.50
N ARG A 65 9.04 1.10 11.11
CA ARG A 65 9.83 -0.08 10.69
C ARG A 65 9.01 -1.35 10.76
N GLU A 66 8.20 -1.48 11.81
CA GLU A 66 7.38 -2.67 12.04
C GLU A 66 6.30 -2.83 10.97
N ASN A 67 5.67 -1.74 10.54
CA ASN A 67 4.70 -1.78 9.45
C ASN A 67 5.33 -2.23 8.13
N ARG A 68 6.55 -1.75 7.82
CA ARG A 68 7.31 -2.20 6.64
C ARG A 68 7.61 -3.69 6.71
N ARG A 69 8.12 -4.18 7.86
CA ARG A 69 8.40 -5.61 8.08
C ARG A 69 7.12 -6.45 7.93
N SER A 70 6.02 -6.03 8.56
CA SER A 70 4.73 -6.71 8.52
C SER A 70 4.23 -6.91 7.09
N LEU A 71 4.33 -5.87 6.24
CA LEU A 71 3.96 -6.00 4.82
C LEU A 71 4.94 -6.89 4.04
N LEU A 72 6.25 -6.77 4.26
CA LEU A 72 7.25 -7.59 3.55
C LEU A 72 7.13 -9.09 3.84
N GLN A 73 6.57 -9.47 4.99
CA GLN A 73 6.27 -10.87 5.34
C GLN A 73 4.95 -11.37 4.74
N CYS A 74 4.12 -10.51 4.17
CA CYS A 74 2.87 -10.94 3.54
C CYS A 74 3.13 -11.64 2.21
N SER A 75 2.45 -12.75 1.99
CA SER A 75 2.51 -13.45 0.71
C SER A 75 1.99 -12.57 -0.42
N VAL A 76 2.63 -12.65 -1.60
CA VAL A 76 2.19 -12.04 -2.87
C VAL A 76 1.91 -10.54 -2.80
N TRP A 77 2.55 -9.81 -1.88
CA TRP A 77 2.26 -8.39 -1.68
C TRP A 77 2.56 -7.53 -2.90
N GLN A 78 3.62 -7.87 -3.64
CA GLN A 78 4.00 -7.17 -4.86
C GLN A 78 2.90 -7.25 -5.92
N GLU A 79 2.30 -8.43 -6.09
CA GLU A 79 1.34 -8.66 -7.17
C GLU A 79 0.08 -7.82 -7.01
N TRP A 80 -0.51 -7.83 -5.80
CA TRP A 80 -1.71 -7.04 -5.56
C TRP A 80 -1.41 -5.55 -5.44
N MET A 81 -0.23 -5.16 -4.96
CA MET A 81 0.18 -3.76 -4.96
C MET A 81 0.32 -3.22 -6.39
N LEU A 82 1.03 -3.95 -7.26
CA LEU A 82 1.16 -3.61 -8.69
C LEU A 82 -0.18 -3.66 -9.43
N SER A 83 -1.17 -4.41 -8.93
CA SER A 83 -2.50 -4.44 -9.54
C SER A 83 -3.27 -3.13 -9.42
N LEU A 84 -2.80 -2.20 -8.57
CA LEU A 84 -3.34 -0.85 -8.44
C LEU A 84 -2.69 0.16 -9.41
N CYS A 85 -1.57 -0.20 -10.05
CA CYS A 85 -0.90 0.66 -11.03
C CYS A 85 -1.68 0.74 -12.35
N TYR A 86 -1.56 1.89 -13.01
CA TYR A 86 -1.84 2.05 -14.43
C TYR A 86 -0.50 2.03 -15.18
N PHE A 87 -0.22 0.93 -15.89
CA PHE A 87 1.04 0.78 -16.65
C PHE A 87 1.12 1.73 -17.84
N ASN A 88 -0.03 2.08 -18.42
CA ASN A 88 -0.16 3.08 -19.48
C ASN A 88 -1.20 4.13 -19.07
N PRO A 89 -0.84 5.05 -18.16
CA PRO A 89 -1.78 6.04 -17.64
C PRO A 89 -2.27 6.98 -18.75
N GLN A 90 -3.58 7.19 -18.83
CA GLN A 90 -4.23 8.04 -19.85
C GLN A 90 -4.44 9.48 -19.38
N ASN A 91 -4.30 9.74 -18.08
CA ASN A 91 -4.53 11.04 -17.47
C ASN A 91 -3.64 11.23 -16.22
N SER A 92 -3.63 12.45 -15.69
CA SER A 92 -2.84 12.82 -14.52
C SER A 92 -3.25 12.09 -13.23
N ASP A 93 -4.52 11.73 -13.10
CA ASP A 93 -5.01 11.00 -11.93
C ASP A 93 -4.46 9.57 -11.90
N GLU A 94 -4.50 8.87 -13.03
CA GLU A 94 -3.91 7.53 -13.18
C GLU A 94 -2.40 7.56 -12.99
N GLN A 95 -1.72 8.55 -13.57
CA GLN A 95 -0.28 8.75 -13.36
C GLN A 95 0.01 8.95 -11.87
N LYS A 96 -0.79 9.76 -11.17
CA LYS A 96 -0.60 10.02 -9.75
C LYS A 96 -0.74 8.74 -8.92
N ILE A 97 -1.72 7.90 -9.22
CA ILE A 97 -1.88 6.59 -8.57
C ILE A 97 -0.62 5.73 -8.78
N THR A 98 -0.14 5.61 -10.02
CA THR A 98 1.08 4.83 -10.33
C THR A 98 2.30 5.35 -9.56
N GLU A 99 2.50 6.67 -9.50
CA GLU A 99 3.58 7.28 -8.71
C GLU A 99 3.49 6.95 -7.23
N MET A 100 2.29 6.96 -6.65
CA MET A 100 2.07 6.61 -5.24
C MET A 100 2.38 5.14 -4.95
N VAL A 101 1.98 4.23 -5.85
CA VAL A 101 2.36 2.81 -5.75
C VAL A 101 3.88 2.65 -5.79
N TYR A 102 4.56 3.32 -6.74
CA TYR A 102 6.02 3.30 -6.81
C TYR A 102 6.70 3.92 -5.59
N ALA A 103 6.11 4.93 -4.96
CA ALA A 103 6.61 5.48 -3.70
C ALA A 103 6.57 4.43 -2.58
N ILE A 104 5.49 3.64 -2.49
CA ILE A 104 5.40 2.53 -1.52
C ILE A 104 6.46 1.47 -1.82
N PHE A 105 6.59 1.03 -3.08
CA PHE A 105 7.65 0.09 -3.46
C PHE A 105 9.04 0.61 -3.09
N ARG A 106 9.34 1.88 -3.36
CA ARG A 106 10.62 2.50 -3.00
C ARG A 106 10.88 2.43 -1.50
N ILE A 107 9.89 2.75 -0.66
CA ILE A 107 10.01 2.67 0.81
C ILE A 107 10.29 1.22 1.25
N LEU A 108 9.55 0.25 0.72
CA LEU A 108 9.64 -1.16 1.11
C LEU A 108 10.92 -1.83 0.62
N LEU A 109 11.28 -1.63 -0.65
CA LEU A 109 12.48 -2.21 -1.26
C LEU A 109 13.76 -1.63 -0.64
N TYR A 110 13.79 -0.32 -0.40
CA TYR A 110 14.88 0.28 0.35
C TYR A 110 15.01 -0.36 1.73
N HIS A 111 13.89 -0.56 2.43
CA HIS A 111 13.90 -1.19 3.74
C HIS A 111 14.39 -2.65 3.68
N ALA A 112 13.87 -3.44 2.75
CA ALA A 112 14.24 -4.83 2.55
C ALA A 112 15.74 -4.97 2.27
N VAL A 113 16.27 -4.26 1.27
CA VAL A 113 17.68 -4.38 0.88
C VAL A 113 18.62 -3.91 1.97
N LYS A 114 18.29 -2.80 2.65
CA LYS A 114 19.20 -2.18 3.62
C LYS A 114 19.18 -2.84 5.00
N TYR A 115 18.03 -3.36 5.44
CA TYR A 115 17.82 -3.75 6.84
C TYR A 115 17.36 -5.19 7.04
N GLU A 116 16.92 -5.90 6.01
CA GLU A 116 16.44 -7.29 6.14
C GLU A 116 17.47 -8.27 5.56
N TRP A 117 17.75 -9.34 6.32
CA TRP A 117 18.67 -10.37 5.85
C TRP A 117 18.08 -11.09 4.63
N GLY A 118 18.87 -11.17 3.55
CA GLY A 118 18.39 -11.71 2.28
C GLY A 118 17.39 -10.81 1.54
N GLY A 119 17.17 -9.56 1.97
CA GLY A 119 16.20 -8.65 1.35
C GLY A 119 16.48 -8.30 -0.12
N TRP A 120 17.71 -8.54 -0.61
CA TRP A 120 18.03 -8.47 -2.05
C TRP A 120 17.17 -9.41 -2.90
N ARG A 121 16.71 -10.55 -2.33
CA ARG A 121 15.80 -11.48 -3.03
C ARG A 121 14.44 -10.83 -3.29
N VAL A 122 13.92 -10.07 -2.33
CA VAL A 122 12.67 -9.31 -2.51
C VAL A 122 12.78 -8.33 -3.67
N TRP A 123 13.93 -7.66 -3.81
CA TRP A 123 14.19 -6.77 -4.94
C TRP A 123 14.24 -7.53 -6.28
N VAL A 124 14.97 -8.65 -6.35
CA VAL A 124 15.02 -9.51 -7.55
C VAL A 124 13.62 -9.99 -7.93
N ASP A 125 12.85 -10.53 -6.99
CA ASP A 125 11.48 -11.01 -7.22
C ASP A 125 10.58 -9.88 -7.73
N THR A 126 10.72 -8.68 -7.18
CA THR A 126 9.92 -7.51 -7.60
C THR A 126 10.21 -7.13 -9.05
N LEU A 127 11.49 -7.15 -9.46
CA LEU A 127 11.85 -6.91 -10.85
C LEU A 127 11.26 -7.98 -11.78
N SER A 128 11.38 -9.26 -11.42
CA SER A 128 10.82 -10.37 -12.19
C SER A 128 9.30 -10.25 -12.38
N ILE A 129 8.56 -9.92 -11.31
CA ILE A 129 7.11 -9.71 -11.38
C ILE A 129 6.77 -8.50 -12.25
N THR A 130 7.52 -7.40 -12.14
CA THR A 130 7.25 -6.19 -12.92
C THR A 130 7.48 -6.44 -14.41
N HIS A 131 8.57 -7.12 -14.77
CA HIS A 131 8.85 -7.51 -16.16
C HIS A 131 7.77 -8.43 -16.75
N SER A 132 7.12 -9.27 -15.95
CA SER A 132 6.02 -10.12 -16.43
C SER A 132 4.73 -9.35 -16.76
N LYS A 133 4.62 -8.09 -16.34
CA LYS A 133 3.41 -7.24 -16.52
C LYS A 133 3.57 -6.16 -17.59
N VAL A 134 4.78 -6.04 -18.17
CA VAL A 134 5.11 -5.16 -19.30
C VAL A 134 5.04 -5.99 -20.57
#